data_AF-A0A7S0M8T1-F1
#
_entry.id   AF-A0A7S0M8T1-F1
#
_cell.length_a   1.000
_cell.length_b   1.000
_cell.length_c   1.000
_cell.angle_alpha   90.00
_cell.angle_beta   90.00
_cell.angle_gamma   90.00
#
_symmetry.space_group_name_H-M   'P 1'
#
loop_
_entity.id
_entity.type
_entity.pdbx_description
1 polymer ?
#
loop_
_entity_poly.entity_id
_entity_poly.type
_entity_poly.pdbx_seq_one_letter_code
_entity_poly.pdbx_strand_id
1 'polypeptide(L)'
;PMAASLHQILFVGFGLSVVSGILLAPNQPIDQVWDKACRVPDSDFLDGERVWSPRPHETMDIHTLPASFFWGDINGTNYLTLSRNQHIPAYCGSCWAMATTSSLADRIKIARKAKHPEIVLAPQVLINCKGGGSCFGGNPAAAYSYIAKHGIPDETCQNYEAVNGKCAPYGVCETCEPGEPPQPLQPGTCSPVLNYTRYYVAEHGFARGGAGG
;
A
#
# COMPACT_ATOMS: atom_id res chain seq x y z
N PRO A 1 30.12 15.39 -68.09
CA PRO A 1 30.15 14.05 -68.71
C PRO A 1 31.05 13.09 -67.93
N MET A 2 30.41 12.16 -67.21
CA MET A 2 30.77 10.74 -66.92
C MET A 2 32.26 10.33 -67.19
N ALA A 3 32.99 9.62 -66.33
CA ALA A 3 32.63 8.58 -65.36
C ALA A 3 33.82 8.28 -64.42
N ALA A 4 33.55 7.72 -63.23
CA ALA A 4 34.32 6.61 -62.64
C ALA A 4 33.56 6.03 -61.44
N SER A 5 33.37 4.72 -61.49
CA SER A 5 32.69 3.83 -60.53
C SER A 5 33.65 3.37 -59.43
N LEU A 6 33.15 3.13 -58.20
CA LEU A 6 33.22 1.79 -57.60
C LEU A 6 32.34 1.68 -56.34
N HIS A 7 31.65 0.54 -56.24
CA HIS A 7 30.75 0.09 -55.18
C HIS A 7 31.43 -0.16 -53.83
N GLN A 8 30.72 0.12 -52.73
CA GLN A 8 30.35 -0.88 -51.70
C GLN A 8 29.30 -0.30 -50.74
N ILE A 9 28.43 -1.20 -50.25
CA ILE A 9 27.06 -0.95 -49.79
C ILE A 9 26.88 -1.46 -48.33
N LEU A 10 26.01 -0.77 -47.57
CA LEU A 10 25.32 -1.13 -46.30
C LEU A 10 26.16 -1.19 -45.00
N PHE A 11 25.73 -0.74 -43.81
CA PHE A 11 24.41 -0.59 -43.17
C PHE A 11 24.40 0.58 -42.15
N VAL A 12 23.29 1.33 -42.01
CA VAL A 12 22.89 1.96 -40.72
C VAL A 12 21.37 1.90 -40.60
N GLY A 13 20.87 1.11 -39.65
CA GLY A 13 19.46 1.08 -39.25
C GLY A 13 19.20 2.09 -38.13
N PHE A 14 18.21 2.97 -38.30
CA PHE A 14 17.63 3.77 -37.23
C PHE A 14 16.17 3.34 -37.05
N GLY A 15 15.85 2.78 -35.88
CA GLY A 15 14.48 2.51 -35.45
C GLY A 15 13.85 3.78 -34.87
N LEU A 16 12.68 4.15 -35.37
CA LEU A 16 11.80 5.15 -34.76
C LEU A 16 10.90 4.44 -33.74
N SER A 17 10.91 4.86 -32.48
CA SER A 17 9.83 4.61 -31.52
C SER A 17 9.07 5.90 -31.28
N VAL A 18 7.77 5.89 -31.53
CA VAL A 18 6.84 7.00 -31.25
C VAL A 18 6.31 6.80 -29.82
N VAL A 19 6.64 7.71 -28.91
CA VAL A 19 6.01 7.77 -27.58
C VAL A 19 4.91 8.83 -27.63
N SER A 20 3.66 8.41 -27.45
CA SER A 20 2.51 9.30 -27.28
C SER A 20 2.68 10.13 -26.01
N GLY A 21 2.78 11.45 -26.17
CA GLY A 21 2.86 12.41 -25.08
C GLY A 21 1.50 12.65 -24.41
N ILE A 22 1.46 12.49 -23.09
CA ILE A 22 0.43 13.10 -22.23
C ILE A 22 0.95 14.49 -21.85
N LEU A 23 0.19 15.54 -22.17
CA LEU A 23 0.46 16.91 -21.77
C LEU A 23 0.28 17.06 -20.25
N LEU A 24 1.38 17.19 -19.50
CA LEU A 24 1.35 17.60 -18.10
C LEU A 24 1.56 19.11 -17.99
N ALA A 25 0.81 19.73 -17.08
CA ALA A 25 0.85 21.17 -16.80
C ALA A 25 2.27 21.63 -16.38
N PRO A 26 2.74 22.80 -16.86
CA PRO A 26 4.09 23.26 -16.59
C PRO A 26 4.22 23.86 -15.18
N ASN A 27 5.41 23.68 -14.59
CA ASN A 27 5.90 24.25 -13.32
C ASN A 27 5.62 23.49 -12.03
N GLN A 28 6.05 22.23 -11.93
CA GLN A 28 6.66 21.71 -10.69
C GLN A 28 7.98 21.01 -11.06
N PRO A 29 9.11 21.29 -10.38
CA PRO A 29 10.39 20.64 -10.68
C PRO A 29 10.26 19.11 -10.51
N ILE A 30 10.48 18.37 -11.60
CA ILE A 30 10.38 16.89 -11.70
C ILE A 30 11.55 16.18 -11.01
N ASP A 31 12.52 16.90 -10.48
CA ASP A 31 13.78 16.38 -9.96
C ASP A 31 13.82 16.19 -8.44
N GLN A 32 12.93 16.82 -7.65
CA GLN A 32 12.97 16.70 -6.18
C GLN A 32 11.91 15.77 -5.56
N VAL A 33 10.88 15.38 -6.33
CA VAL A 33 9.77 14.55 -5.80
C VAL A 33 10.03 13.04 -5.97
N TRP A 34 10.91 12.67 -6.90
CA TRP A 34 11.08 11.27 -7.36
C TRP A 34 12.30 10.53 -6.77
N ASP A 35 13.13 11.20 -5.96
CA ASP A 35 14.37 10.61 -5.42
C ASP A 35 14.20 9.79 -4.13
N LYS A 36 12.98 9.70 -3.58
CA LYS A 36 12.71 8.89 -2.38
C LYS A 36 11.69 7.80 -2.69
N ALA A 37 12.17 6.57 -2.73
CA ALA A 37 11.34 5.38 -2.88
C ALA A 37 10.23 5.35 -1.80
N CYS A 38 9.03 4.93 -2.20
CA CYS A 38 7.88 4.87 -1.30
C CYS A 38 8.03 3.83 -0.17
N ARG A 39 8.97 2.89 -0.32
CA ARG A 39 9.37 1.93 0.69
C ARG A 39 10.89 1.75 0.68
N VAL A 40 11.43 1.27 1.79
CA VAL A 40 12.82 0.81 1.86
C VAL A 40 13.07 -0.34 0.87
N PRO A 41 14.30 -0.51 0.34
CA PRO A 41 14.64 -1.59 -0.60
C PRO A 41 14.34 -2.97 -0.02
N ASP A 42 14.77 -3.19 1.23
CA ASP A 42 14.62 -4.45 1.97
C ASP A 42 13.64 -4.27 3.13
N SER A 43 12.65 -5.16 3.20
CA SER A 43 11.61 -5.11 4.25
C SER A 43 12.04 -5.92 5.46
N ASP A 44 12.69 -5.29 6.43
CA ASP A 44 13.29 -6.01 7.56
C ASP A 44 12.42 -6.03 8.82
N PHE A 45 12.29 -7.20 9.45
CA PHE A 45 11.70 -7.32 10.78
C PHE A 45 12.76 -7.01 11.84
N LEU A 46 12.83 -5.74 12.26
CA LEU A 46 13.86 -5.23 13.18
C LEU A 46 13.91 -5.98 14.53
N ASP A 47 12.75 -6.41 15.04
CA ASP A 47 12.61 -7.18 16.28
C ASP A 47 12.60 -8.71 16.04
N GLY A 48 12.92 -9.14 14.80
CA GLY A 48 12.78 -10.51 14.35
C GLY A 48 11.37 -10.87 13.85
N GLU A 49 11.29 -12.00 13.16
CA GLU A 49 10.02 -12.57 12.74
C GLU A 49 9.24 -13.13 13.94
N ARG A 50 7.91 -13.06 13.86
CA ARG A 50 7.01 -13.69 14.82
C ARG A 50 6.30 -14.84 14.12
N VAL A 51 6.93 -16.01 14.09
CA VAL A 51 6.40 -17.22 13.43
C VAL A 51 6.63 -18.43 14.33
N TRP A 52 5.57 -19.19 14.60
CA TRP A 52 5.60 -20.44 15.37
C TRP A 52 4.81 -21.57 14.70
N SER A 53 3.99 -21.27 13.67
CA SER A 53 3.35 -22.29 12.84
C SER A 53 4.16 -22.59 11.57
N PRO A 54 4.06 -23.82 11.01
CA PRO A 54 4.68 -24.13 9.73
C PRO A 54 4.21 -23.17 8.64
N ARG A 55 5.13 -22.65 7.84
CA ARG A 55 4.79 -21.72 6.77
C ARG A 55 4.16 -22.47 5.59
N PRO A 56 3.32 -21.81 4.77
CA PRO A 56 2.72 -22.46 3.60
C PRO A 56 3.75 -23.12 2.67
N HIS A 57 4.90 -22.49 2.43
CA HIS A 57 5.96 -23.07 1.59
C HIS A 57 6.70 -24.26 2.23
N GLU A 58 6.51 -24.53 3.52
CA GLU A 58 7.08 -25.70 4.21
C GLU A 58 6.16 -26.91 4.15
N THR A 59 4.88 -26.71 3.82
CA THR A 59 3.83 -27.75 3.93
C THR A 59 3.05 -27.98 2.64
N MET A 60 3.07 -27.03 1.70
CA MET A 60 2.36 -27.13 0.44
C MET A 60 3.23 -27.77 -0.65
N ASP A 61 2.65 -28.70 -1.40
CA ASP A 61 3.24 -29.22 -2.64
C ASP A 61 3.00 -28.22 -3.79
N ILE A 62 4.09 -27.71 -4.36
CA ILE A 62 4.06 -26.77 -5.48
C ILE A 62 3.32 -27.32 -6.70
N HIS A 63 3.31 -28.65 -6.90
CA HIS A 63 2.61 -29.29 -8.02
C HIS A 63 1.10 -29.30 -7.86
N THR A 64 0.59 -29.03 -6.65
CA THR A 64 -0.85 -28.94 -6.37
C THR A 64 -1.39 -27.52 -6.51
N LEU A 65 -0.51 -26.53 -6.69
CA LEU A 65 -0.92 -25.15 -6.89
C LEU A 65 -1.59 -24.97 -8.27
N PRO A 66 -2.67 -24.17 -8.35
CA PRO A 66 -3.31 -23.90 -9.61
C PRO A 66 -2.38 -23.06 -10.51
N ALA A 67 -2.45 -23.30 -11.83
CA ALA A 67 -1.67 -22.55 -12.81
C ALA A 67 -2.06 -21.05 -12.86
N SER A 68 -3.30 -20.72 -12.48
CA SER A 68 -3.78 -19.37 -12.33
C SER A 68 -4.62 -19.24 -11.07
N PHE A 69 -4.47 -18.12 -10.36
CA PHE A 69 -5.20 -17.85 -9.14
C PHE A 69 -5.43 -16.35 -8.99
N PHE A 70 -6.66 -15.96 -8.68
CA PHE A 70 -7.01 -14.56 -8.49
C PHE A 70 -8.00 -14.40 -7.34
N TRP A 71 -7.56 -13.77 -6.24
CA TRP A 71 -8.42 -13.50 -5.08
C TRP A 71 -9.64 -12.63 -5.42
N GLY A 72 -9.59 -11.87 -6.52
CA GLY A 72 -10.74 -11.08 -6.96
C GLY A 72 -11.86 -11.90 -7.58
N ASP A 73 -11.66 -13.18 -7.85
CA ASP A 73 -12.70 -14.11 -8.31
C ASP A 73 -12.41 -15.55 -7.84
N ILE A 74 -12.94 -15.90 -6.68
CA ILE A 74 -12.96 -17.27 -6.16
C ILE A 74 -14.40 -17.77 -6.25
N ASN A 75 -14.72 -18.49 -7.32
CA ASN A 75 -16.06 -19.01 -7.62
C ASN A 75 -17.15 -17.91 -7.60
N GLY A 76 -16.89 -16.76 -8.24
CA GLY A 76 -17.79 -15.62 -8.29
C GLY A 76 -17.74 -14.72 -7.05
N THR A 77 -16.85 -14.99 -6.09
CA THR A 77 -16.66 -14.17 -4.88
C THR A 77 -15.37 -13.36 -4.95
N ASN A 78 -15.47 -12.04 -4.84
CA ASN A 78 -14.32 -11.14 -4.75
C ASN A 78 -13.84 -10.98 -3.31
N TYR A 79 -12.58 -11.33 -3.04
CA TYR A 79 -11.92 -11.19 -1.73
C TYR A 79 -10.96 -10.00 -1.62
N LEU A 80 -10.80 -9.22 -2.68
CA LEU A 80 -10.04 -7.97 -2.65
C LEU A 80 -10.90 -6.84 -2.09
N THR A 81 -10.33 -6.05 -1.20
CA THR A 81 -10.89 -4.80 -0.69
C THR A 81 -10.64 -3.66 -1.70
N LEU A 82 -11.21 -2.49 -1.44
CA LEU A 82 -11.15 -1.37 -2.37
C LEU A 82 -9.72 -0.98 -2.80
N SER A 83 -9.58 -0.58 -4.06
CA SER A 83 -8.38 0.08 -4.56
C SER A 83 -8.26 1.49 -3.97
N ARG A 84 -7.05 1.88 -3.57
CA ARG A 84 -6.78 3.14 -2.86
C ARG A 84 -5.76 4.00 -3.63
N ASN A 85 -5.77 5.31 -3.38
CA ASN A 85 -4.82 6.25 -3.98
C ASN A 85 -4.04 7.00 -2.90
N GLN A 86 -2.73 6.77 -2.82
CA GLN A 86 -1.85 7.39 -1.82
C GLN A 86 -1.44 8.83 -2.16
N HIS A 87 -1.65 9.28 -3.39
CA HIS A 87 -1.13 10.56 -3.91
C HIS A 87 -2.09 11.75 -3.74
N ILE A 88 -3.23 11.55 -3.10
CA ILE A 88 -4.24 12.59 -2.84
C ILE A 88 -4.62 12.60 -1.35
N PRO A 89 -4.99 13.76 -0.78
CA PRO A 89 -5.06 15.09 -1.39
C PRO A 89 -3.69 15.74 -1.69
N ALA A 90 -2.60 15.17 -1.16
CA ALA A 90 -1.24 15.57 -1.43
C ALA A 90 -0.35 14.35 -1.68
N TYR A 91 0.83 14.55 -2.28
CA TYR A 91 1.79 13.47 -2.44
C TYR A 91 2.28 12.97 -1.08
N CYS A 92 2.10 11.68 -0.83
CA CYS A 92 2.63 10.98 0.34
C CYS A 92 3.16 9.62 -0.09
N GLY A 93 4.44 9.36 0.16
CA GLY A 93 5.13 8.10 -0.08
C GLY A 93 4.76 7.02 0.94
N SER A 94 3.46 6.71 1.06
CA SER A 94 2.87 5.79 2.05
C SER A 94 2.53 4.41 1.50
N CYS A 95 3.10 4.01 0.35
CA CYS A 95 2.84 2.71 -0.27
C CYS A 95 3.07 1.54 0.70
N TRP A 96 4.05 1.67 1.60
CA TRP A 96 4.35 0.69 2.65
C TRP A 96 3.18 0.47 3.61
N ALA A 97 2.45 1.54 3.96
CA ALA A 97 1.29 1.50 4.85
C ALA A 97 0.04 1.02 4.09
N MET A 98 -0.19 1.54 2.89
CA MET A 98 -1.32 1.16 2.03
C MET A 98 -1.27 -0.34 1.66
N ALA A 99 -0.14 -0.82 1.16
CA ALA A 99 0.01 -2.22 0.77
C ALA A 99 -0.16 -3.18 1.95
N THR A 100 0.40 -2.83 3.12
CA THR A 100 0.28 -3.64 4.35
C THR A 100 -1.17 -3.72 4.81
N THR A 101 -1.85 -2.57 4.92
CA THR A 101 -3.23 -2.50 5.40
C THR A 101 -4.21 -3.15 4.43
N SER A 102 -4.07 -2.95 3.11
CA SER A 102 -4.90 -3.63 2.10
C SER A 102 -4.68 -5.15 2.12
N SER A 103 -3.42 -5.62 2.16
CA SER A 103 -3.13 -7.06 2.22
C SER A 103 -3.74 -7.72 3.46
N LEU A 104 -3.70 -7.03 4.60
CA LEU A 104 -4.30 -7.53 5.84
C LEU A 104 -5.84 -7.48 5.79
N ALA A 105 -6.42 -6.42 5.23
CA ALA A 105 -7.86 -6.29 5.05
C ALA A 105 -8.43 -7.40 4.14
N ASP A 106 -7.74 -7.72 3.04
CA ASP A 106 -8.07 -8.85 2.15
C ASP A 106 -8.01 -10.18 2.91
N ARG A 107 -6.98 -10.41 3.73
CA ARG A 107 -6.86 -11.60 4.58
C ARG A 107 -8.00 -11.71 5.59
N ILE A 108 -8.44 -10.60 6.18
CA ILE A 108 -9.62 -10.57 7.06
C ILE A 108 -10.88 -10.94 6.26
N LYS A 109 -11.05 -10.41 5.05
CA LYS A 109 -12.17 -10.72 4.16
C LYS A 109 -12.19 -12.21 3.77
N ILE A 110 -11.03 -12.81 3.49
CA ILE A 110 -10.85 -14.24 3.25
C ILE A 110 -11.26 -15.05 4.48
N ALA A 111 -10.70 -14.75 5.66
CA ALA A 111 -11.00 -15.45 6.90
C ALA A 111 -12.49 -15.38 7.28
N ARG A 112 -13.15 -14.28 6.93
CA ARG A 112 -14.58 -14.05 7.18
C ARG A 112 -15.49 -14.49 6.04
N LYS A 113 -14.97 -15.17 5.01
CA LYS A 113 -15.73 -15.67 3.85
C LYS A 113 -16.58 -14.57 3.20
N ALA A 114 -15.99 -13.39 2.99
CA ALA A 114 -16.63 -12.20 2.41
C ALA A 114 -17.91 -11.72 3.15
N LYS A 115 -18.08 -12.05 4.43
CA LYS A 115 -19.22 -11.61 5.23
C LYS A 115 -19.16 -10.11 5.54
N HIS A 116 -20.30 -9.42 5.39
CA HIS A 116 -20.47 -8.02 5.79
C HIS A 116 -20.19 -7.78 7.29
N PRO A 117 -19.65 -6.62 7.71
CA PRO A 117 -19.13 -5.53 6.87
C PRO A 117 -17.79 -5.88 6.21
N GLU A 118 -17.46 -5.24 5.08
CA GLU A 118 -16.08 -5.22 4.60
C GLU A 118 -15.24 -4.39 5.57
N ILE A 119 -14.09 -4.92 5.98
CA ILE A 119 -13.19 -4.24 6.92
C ILE A 119 -12.10 -3.57 6.11
N VAL A 120 -11.89 -2.28 6.33
CA VAL A 120 -10.87 -1.49 5.66
C VAL A 120 -10.02 -0.87 6.75
N LEU A 121 -8.72 -1.12 6.76
CA LEU A 121 -7.85 -0.70 7.86
C LEU A 121 -7.27 0.69 7.61
N ALA A 122 -7.08 1.49 8.66
CA ALA A 122 -6.63 2.89 8.60
C ALA A 122 -5.10 3.03 8.39
N PRO A 123 -4.58 3.28 7.16
CA PRO A 123 -3.14 3.46 6.95
C PRO A 123 -2.62 4.75 7.58
N GLN A 124 -3.49 5.76 7.76
CA GLN A 124 -3.14 7.04 8.38
C GLN A 124 -2.65 6.83 9.82
N VAL A 125 -3.18 5.83 10.54
CA VAL A 125 -2.70 5.47 11.88
C VAL A 125 -1.24 5.03 11.87
N LEU A 126 -0.82 4.23 10.88
CA LEU A 126 0.58 3.82 10.76
C LEU A 126 1.50 5.02 10.47
N ILE A 127 1.03 5.98 9.68
CA ILE A 127 1.78 7.20 9.35
C ILE A 127 1.90 8.11 10.57
N ASN A 128 0.79 8.35 11.27
CA ASN A 128 0.71 9.18 12.47
C ASN A 128 1.58 8.60 13.60
N CYS A 129 1.54 7.28 13.75
CA CYS A 129 2.24 6.56 14.81
C CYS A 129 3.63 6.05 14.46
N LYS A 130 4.16 6.44 13.30
CA LYS A 130 5.47 5.97 12.81
C LYS A 130 5.61 4.46 12.93
N GLY A 131 4.53 3.75 12.66
CA GLY A 131 4.44 2.29 12.78
C GLY A 131 5.20 1.56 11.68
N GLY A 132 6.28 2.13 11.15
CA GLY A 132 7.05 1.59 10.03
C GLY A 132 7.60 2.68 9.11
N GLY A 133 7.11 3.91 9.19
CA GLY A 133 7.60 5.00 8.35
C GLY A 133 6.78 6.27 8.42
N SER A 134 6.77 7.00 7.31
CA SER A 134 6.12 8.31 7.16
C SER A 134 5.67 8.52 5.72
N CYS A 135 5.21 9.73 5.38
CA CYS A 135 5.03 10.13 3.98
C CYS A 135 6.34 10.22 3.17
N PHE A 136 7.50 10.05 3.79
CA PHE A 136 8.81 10.03 3.13
C PHE A 136 9.34 8.61 2.89
N GLY A 137 8.46 7.61 2.89
CA GLY A 137 8.81 6.19 2.79
C GLY A 137 8.74 5.46 4.12
N GLY A 138 8.82 4.14 4.05
CA GLY A 138 8.74 3.26 5.21
C GLY A 138 9.01 1.80 4.93
N ASN A 139 9.01 1.01 6.01
CA ASN A 139 9.26 -0.41 6.04
C ASN A 139 7.94 -1.19 6.30
N PRO A 140 7.45 -1.95 5.30
CA PRO A 140 6.27 -2.80 5.47
C PRO A 140 6.39 -3.85 6.58
N ALA A 141 7.59 -4.41 6.82
CA ALA A 141 7.79 -5.41 7.87
C ALA A 141 7.59 -4.79 9.27
N ALA A 142 8.09 -3.58 9.48
CA ALA A 142 7.85 -2.82 10.71
C ALA A 142 6.36 -2.47 10.90
N ALA A 143 5.59 -2.28 9.81
CA ALA A 143 4.14 -2.12 9.87
C ALA A 143 3.42 -3.36 10.43
N TYR A 144 3.80 -4.56 9.98
CA TYR A 144 3.27 -5.78 10.58
C TYR A 144 3.65 -5.91 12.06
N SER A 145 4.90 -5.61 12.44
CA SER A 145 5.32 -5.61 13.85
C SER A 145 4.52 -4.61 14.69
N TYR A 146 4.25 -3.40 14.17
CA TYR A 146 3.41 -2.41 14.84
C TYR A 146 2.00 -2.94 15.06
N ILE A 147 1.38 -3.51 14.02
CA ILE A 147 0.02 -4.06 14.07
C ILE A 147 -0.07 -5.24 15.06
N ALA A 148 0.95 -6.09 15.11
CA ALA A 148 1.01 -7.20 16.08
C ALA A 148 0.97 -6.70 17.52
N LYS A 149 1.65 -5.59 17.82
CA LYS A 149 1.80 -5.05 19.18
C LYS A 149 0.66 -4.12 19.59
N HIS A 150 0.20 -3.24 18.71
CA HIS A 150 -0.74 -2.17 19.05
C HIS A 150 -2.14 -2.41 18.46
N GLY A 151 -2.22 -3.20 17.40
CA GLY A 151 -3.41 -3.32 16.56
C GLY A 151 -3.59 -2.11 15.65
N ILE A 152 -4.54 -2.22 14.73
CA ILE A 152 -4.91 -1.16 13.80
C ILE A 152 -6.43 -1.05 13.71
N PRO A 153 -7.02 0.15 13.79
CA PRO A 153 -8.46 0.30 13.67
C PRO A 153 -8.92 0.28 12.21
N ASP A 154 -10.24 0.31 12.05
CA ASP A 154 -10.90 0.55 10.76
C ASP A 154 -10.62 1.98 10.25
N GLU A 155 -10.67 2.18 8.94
CA GLU A 155 -10.51 3.46 8.24
C GLU A 155 -11.38 4.55 8.86
N THR A 156 -12.60 4.22 9.28
CA THR A 156 -13.52 5.21 9.85
C THR A 156 -13.02 5.85 11.15
N CYS A 157 -12.04 5.24 11.83
CA CYS A 157 -11.39 5.88 12.97
C CYS A 157 -10.48 7.04 12.55
N GLN A 158 -9.77 6.89 11.44
CA GLN A 158 -8.82 7.89 10.98
C GLN A 158 -8.66 7.77 9.46
N ASN A 159 -9.43 8.60 8.75
CA ASN A 159 -9.44 8.65 7.31
C ASN A 159 -8.05 9.04 6.77
N TYR A 160 -7.72 8.58 5.58
CA TYR A 160 -6.45 8.94 4.95
C TYR A 160 -6.37 10.43 4.58
N GLU A 161 -5.36 11.12 5.13
CA GLU A 161 -5.13 12.56 4.93
C GLU A 161 -3.91 12.85 4.04
N ALA A 162 -3.10 11.84 3.74
CA ALA A 162 -1.84 11.95 2.99
C ALA A 162 -0.82 12.94 3.60
N VAL A 163 -0.81 13.06 4.93
CA VAL A 163 0.14 13.92 5.66
C VAL A 163 0.73 13.20 6.87
N ASN A 164 1.85 13.72 7.36
CA ASN A 164 2.42 13.25 8.62
C ASN A 164 1.67 13.87 9.81
N GLY A 165 0.81 13.10 10.47
CA GLY A 165 0.17 13.50 11.72
C GLY A 165 0.94 13.09 12.97
N LYS A 166 0.28 13.23 14.13
CA LYS A 166 0.83 12.91 15.45
C LYS A 166 0.21 11.64 16.01
N CYS A 167 1.01 10.81 16.67
CA CYS A 167 0.52 9.66 17.43
C CYS A 167 -0.08 10.10 18.77
N ALA A 168 -1.33 10.57 18.72
CA ALA A 168 -2.14 10.89 19.89
C ALA A 168 -3.48 10.16 19.76
N PRO A 169 -4.28 10.00 20.83
CA PRO A 169 -5.59 9.36 20.74
C PRO A 169 -6.44 9.88 19.56
N TYR A 170 -6.43 11.20 19.36
CA TYR A 170 -7.05 11.89 18.22
C TYR A 170 -6.54 11.36 16.87
N GLY A 171 -5.21 11.38 16.66
CA GLY A 171 -4.58 10.85 15.44
C GLY A 171 -4.64 9.32 15.26
N VAL A 172 -5.31 8.58 16.14
CA VAL A 172 -5.54 7.13 16.01
C VAL A 172 -7.01 6.82 15.76
N CYS A 173 -7.91 7.44 16.51
CA CYS A 173 -9.35 7.33 16.28
C CYS A 173 -10.04 8.62 16.74
N GLU A 174 -10.75 9.28 15.83
CA GLU A 174 -11.47 10.51 16.09
C GLU A 174 -12.88 10.47 15.51
N THR A 175 -13.70 11.39 16.00
CA THR A 175 -15.00 11.71 15.41
C THR A 175 -15.23 13.21 15.53
N CYS A 176 -15.94 13.78 14.57
CA CYS A 176 -16.28 15.19 14.52
C CYS A 176 -17.79 15.36 14.51
N GLU A 177 -18.31 16.18 15.41
CA GLU A 177 -19.69 16.61 15.36
C GLU A 177 -19.94 17.47 14.10
N PRO A 178 -21.17 17.54 13.58
CA PRO A 178 -21.53 18.49 12.53
C PRO A 178 -21.21 19.93 12.95
N GLY A 179 -20.92 20.78 11.97
CA GLY A 179 -20.71 22.20 12.18
C GLY A 179 -21.99 22.91 12.63
N GLU A 180 -21.83 24.08 13.27
CA GLU A 180 -22.96 24.94 13.60
C GLU A 180 -23.48 25.68 12.35
N PRO A 181 -24.77 26.08 12.31
CA PRO A 181 -25.26 26.98 11.27
C PRO A 181 -24.41 28.26 11.14
N PRO A 182 -24.12 28.75 9.92
CA PRO A 182 -24.72 28.38 8.64
C PRO A 182 -23.99 27.25 7.87
N GLN A 183 -23.00 26.57 8.48
CA GLN A 183 -22.13 25.60 7.79
C GLN A 183 -22.22 24.18 8.40
N PRO A 184 -23.42 23.56 8.44
CA PRO A 184 -23.62 22.27 9.12
C PRO A 184 -22.89 21.09 8.48
N LEU A 185 -22.38 21.26 7.26
CA LEU A 185 -21.65 20.23 6.51
C LEU A 185 -20.14 20.27 6.73
N GLN A 186 -19.62 21.26 7.47
CA GLN A 186 -18.22 21.28 7.86
C GLN A 186 -18.04 20.58 9.21
N PRO A 187 -16.90 19.92 9.45
CA PRO A 187 -16.59 19.37 10.77
C PRO A 187 -16.62 20.48 11.83
N GLY A 188 -17.41 20.27 12.88
CA GLY A 188 -17.46 21.10 14.07
C GLY A 188 -16.36 20.70 15.05
N THR A 189 -16.76 20.45 16.30
CA THR A 189 -15.81 20.01 17.33
C THR A 189 -15.47 18.54 17.14
N CYS A 190 -14.16 18.25 17.01
CA CYS A 190 -13.65 16.88 16.91
C CYS A 190 -13.08 16.40 18.25
N SER A 191 -13.25 15.12 18.53
CA SER A 191 -12.82 14.51 19.79
C SER A 191 -12.27 13.10 19.57
N PRO A 192 -11.33 12.64 20.42
CA PRO A 192 -10.79 11.29 20.32
C PRO A 192 -11.82 10.24 20.76
N VAL A 193 -11.95 9.17 19.99
CA VAL A 193 -12.73 7.98 20.37
C VAL A 193 -11.78 7.01 21.07
N LEU A 194 -12.04 6.69 22.34
CA LEU A 194 -11.12 5.87 23.15
C LEU A 194 -11.40 4.37 23.08
N ASN A 195 -12.63 3.98 22.75
CA ASN A 195 -13.06 2.59 22.67
C ASN A 195 -13.49 2.25 21.24
N TYR A 196 -12.71 1.43 20.57
CA TYR A 196 -12.90 1.03 19.18
C TYR A 196 -12.28 -0.34 18.91
N THR A 197 -12.73 -0.99 17.85
CA THR A 197 -12.19 -2.29 17.44
C THR A 197 -10.77 -2.13 16.89
N ARG A 198 -9.88 -3.03 17.28
CA ARG A 198 -8.51 -3.12 16.77
C ARG A 198 -8.27 -4.50 16.18
N TYR A 199 -7.68 -4.53 15.00
CA TYR A 199 -7.28 -5.75 14.31
C TYR A 199 -5.80 -6.00 14.54
N TYR A 200 -5.46 -7.25 14.83
CA TYR A 200 -4.09 -7.68 15.15
C TYR A 200 -3.64 -8.76 14.17
N VAL A 201 -2.32 -8.87 13.99
CA VAL A 201 -1.70 -10.03 13.35
C VAL A 201 -1.03 -10.89 14.42
N ALA A 202 -1.34 -12.19 14.41
CA ALA A 202 -0.74 -13.13 15.34
C ALA A 202 0.70 -13.46 14.95
N GLU A 203 0.90 -13.80 13.67
CA GLU A 203 2.19 -14.17 13.08
C GLU A 203 2.52 -13.25 11.91
N HIS A 204 3.80 -12.88 11.79
CA HIS A 204 4.33 -12.11 10.66
C HIS A 204 5.79 -12.48 10.40
N GLY A 205 6.14 -12.55 9.12
CA GLY A 205 7.48 -12.93 8.68
C GLY A 205 7.63 -12.81 7.18
N PHE A 206 8.82 -13.10 6.70
CA PHE A 206 9.17 -13.19 5.30
C PHE A 206 8.39 -14.32 4.61
N ALA A 207 7.93 -14.02 3.40
CA ALA A 207 7.56 -15.06 2.44
C ALA A 207 8.75 -15.26 1.51
N ARG A 208 9.31 -16.47 1.48
CA ARG A 208 10.29 -16.86 0.46
C ARG A 208 9.51 -17.45 -0.70
N GLY A 209 9.66 -16.86 -1.89
CA GLY A 209 9.13 -17.45 -3.11
C GLY A 209 9.94 -18.70 -3.46
N GLY A 210 9.25 -19.79 -3.81
CA GLY A 210 9.88 -20.99 -4.35
C GLY A 210 10.29 -20.75 -5.80
N ALA A 211 11.32 -19.94 -6.03
CA ALA A 211 12.06 -20.01 -7.29
C ALA A 211 13.05 -21.18 -7.14
N GLY A 212 12.65 -22.34 -7.65
CA GLY A 212 13.60 -23.44 -7.85
C GLY A 212 14.75 -22.97 -8.73
N GLY A 213 15.97 -23.42 -8.38
CA GLY A 213 17.15 -23.27 -9.23
C GLY A 213 17.11 -24.17 -10.46
#